data_AF-A0A423Q072-F1
#
_entry.id   AF-A0A423Q072-F1
#
_cell.length_a   1.000
_cell.length_b   1.000
_cell.length_c   1.000
_cell.angle_alpha   90.00
_cell.angle_beta   90.00
_cell.angle_gamma   90.00
#
_symmetry.space_group_name_H-M   'P 1'
#
loop_
_entity.id
_entity.type
_entity.pdbx_description
1 polymer ?
#
loop_
_entity_poly.entity_id
_entity_poly.type
_entity_poly.pdbx_seq_one_letter_code
_entity_poly.pdbx_strand_id
1 'polypeptide(L)' 'MWIDVIRALALVAVIEGLAPFIAPSAWRDTMIRLAEIDARRLRLFGGVLIAAGVVVLQLVH' A
#
# COMPACT_ATOMS: atom_id res chain seq x y z
N MET A 1 -15.35 10.05 14.67
CA MET A 1 -15.75 9.26 13.47
C MET A 1 -15.19 9.86 12.18
N TRP A 2 -15.70 10.97 11.63
CA TRP A 2 -15.17 11.49 10.34
C TRP A 2 -13.72 12.01 10.43
N ILE A 3 -13.34 12.64 11.55
CA ILE A 3 -11.98 13.10 11.78
C ILE A 3 -10.97 11.93 11.80
N ASP A 4 -11.38 10.77 12.31
CA ASP A 4 -10.49 9.61 12.44
C ASP A 4 -10.22 8.99 11.07
N VAL A 5 -11.22 8.98 10.18
CA VAL A 5 -11.05 8.61 8.78
C VAL A 5 -10.10 9.57 8.08
N ILE A 6 -10.26 10.89 8.25
CA ILE A 6 -9.36 11.89 7.65
C ILE A 6 -7.93 11.72 8.16
N ARG A 7 -7.74 11.45 9.46
CA ARG A 7 -6.42 11.17 10.05
C ARG A 7 -5.78 9.90 9.47
N ALA A 8 -6.56 8.83 9.32
CA ALA A 8 -6.08 7.59 8.70
C ALA A 8 -5.65 7.81 7.24
N LEU A 9 -6.45 8.54 6.47
CA LEU A 9 -6.11 8.90 5.08
C LEU A 9 -4.86 9.79 5.00
N ALA A 10 -4.73 10.77 5.89
CA ALA A 10 -3.53 11.61 5.97
C ALA A 10 -2.28 10.77 6.26
N LEU A 11 -2.37 9.80 7.17
CA LEU A 11 -1.25 8.91 7.48
C LEU A 11 -0.88 8.02 6.29
N VAL A 12 -1.86 7.47 5.57
CA VAL A 12 -1.62 6.69 4.34
C VAL A 12 -0.91 7.54 3.29
N ALA A 13 -1.34 8.79 3.08
CA ALA A 13 -0.69 9.69 2.14
C ALA A 13 0.76 10.01 2.52
N VAL A 14 1.04 10.20 3.82
CA VAL A 14 2.42 10.37 4.32
C VAL A 14 3.24 9.11 4.03
N ILE A 15 2.72 7.92 4.36
CA ILE A 15 3.43 6.65 4.16
C ILE A 15 3.70 6.38 2.68
N GLU A 16 2.71 6.58 1.80
CA GLU A 16 2.92 6.41 0.35
C GLU A 16 3.90 7.44 -0.22
N GLY A 17 3.94 8.65 0.33
CA GLY A 17 4.87 9.70 -0.09
C GLY A 17 6.32 9.48 0.37
N LEU A 18 6.57 8.66 1.40
CA LEU A 18 7.92 8.45 1.94
C LEU A 18 8.84 7.76 0.93
N ALA A 19 8.38 6.70 0.28
CA ALA A 19 9.19 5.94 -0.69
C ALA A 19 9.68 6.79 -1.89
N PRO A 20 8.81 7.53 -2.62
CA PRO A 20 9.25 8.40 -3.70
C PRO A 20 10.09 9.59 -3.22
N PHE A 21 9.92 10.06 -1.98
CA PHE A 21 10.70 11.16 -1.43
C PHE A 21 12.12 10.75 -1.01
N ILE A 22 12.26 9.62 -0.30
CA ILE A 22 13.55 9.15 0.24
C ILE A 22 14.42 8.54 -0.86
N ALA A 23 13.85 7.71 -1.73
CA ALA A 23 14.59 6.93 -2.72
C ALA A 23 13.89 6.91 -4.08
N PRO A 24 13.83 8.06 -4.79
CA PRO A 24 13.07 8.21 -6.04
C PRO A 24 13.52 7.26 -7.15
N SER A 25 14.83 6.98 -7.28
CA SER A 25 15.36 6.06 -8.30
C SER A 25 14.96 4.61 -8.02
N ALA A 26 15.18 4.13 -6.80
CA ALA A 26 14.80 2.78 -6.40
C ALA A 26 13.28 2.56 -6.47
N TRP A 27 12.49 3.57 -6.11
CA TRP A 27 11.04 3.55 -6.24
C TRP A 27 10.63 3.42 -7.72
N ARG A 28 11.22 4.23 -8.61
CA ARG A 28 10.94 4.16 -10.05
C ARG A 28 11.27 2.78 -10.64
N ASP A 29 12.42 2.22 -10.29
CA ASP A 29 12.81 0.88 -10.77
C ASP A 29 11.84 -0.19 -10.27
N THR A 30 11.37 -0.07 -9.03
CA THR A 30 10.34 -0.97 -8.48
C THR A 30 9.03 -0.84 -9.25
N MET A 31 8.57 0.38 -9.56
CA MET A 31 7.35 0.59 -10.34
C MET A 31 7.45 -0.02 -11.75
N ILE A 32 8.60 0.11 -12.41
CA ILE A 32 8.82 -0.48 -13.74
C ILE A 32 8.74 -2.02 -13.64
N ARG A 33 9.42 -2.63 -12.67
CA ARG A 33 9.36 -4.08 -12.44
C ARG A 33 7.96 -4.57 -12.13
N LEU A 34 7.19 -3.81 -11.35
CA LEU A 34 5.79 -4.13 -11.05
C LEU A 34 4.90 -4.04 -12.29
N ALA A 35 5.17 -3.10 -13.20
CA ALA A 35 4.43 -2.96 -14.46
C ALA A 35 4.66 -4.15 -15.42
N GLU A 36 5.79 -4.85 -15.29
CA GLU A 36 6.09 -6.07 -16.06
C GLU A 36 5.41 -7.32 -15.50
N ILE A 37 4.82 -7.27 -14.30
CA ILE A 37 4.12 -8.40 -13.69
C ILE A 37 2.73 -8.58 -14.32
N ASP A 38 2.38 -9.82 -14.66
CA ASP A 38 1.04 -10.17 -15.12
C ASP A 38 -0.06 -9.68 -14.16
N ALA A 39 -1.11 -9.07 -14.72
CA ALA A 39 -2.24 -8.53 -13.95
C ALA A 39 -2.88 -9.54 -12.99
N ARG A 40 -2.88 -10.85 -13.33
CA ARG A 40 -3.38 -11.91 -12.45
C ARG A 40 -2.56 -12.03 -11.16
N ARG A 41 -1.23 -11.98 -11.26
CA ARG A 41 -0.31 -12.08 -10.12
C ARG A 41 -0.41 -10.81 -9.26
N LEU A 42 -0.48 -9.64 -9.90
CA LEU A 42 -0.66 -8.37 -9.19
C LEU A 42 -1.97 -8.34 -8.39
N ARG A 43 -3.07 -8.85 -8.97
CA ARG A 43 -4.36 -8.99 -8.26
C ARG A 43 -4.30 -9.96 -7.10
N LEU A 44 -3.60 -11.09 -7.26
CA LEU A 44 -3.45 -12.06 -6.17
C LEU A 44 -2.65 -11.45 -5.01
N PHE A 45 -1.53 -10.77 -5.32
CA PHE A 45 -0.72 -10.08 -4.32
C PHE A 45 -1.54 -9.02 -3.56
N GLY A 46 -2.27 -8.18 -4.28
CA GLY A 46 -3.19 -7.21 -3.65
C GLY A 46 -4.28 -7.88 -2.80
N GLY A 47 -4.85 -8.98 -3.28
CA GLY A 47 -5.85 -9.75 -2.53
C GLY A 47 -5.30 -10.33 -1.22
N VAL A 48 -4.08 -10.86 -1.23
CA VAL A 48 -3.42 -11.37 -0.02
C VAL A 48 -3.15 -10.25 0.98
N LEU A 49 -2.69 -9.08 0.52
CA LEU A 49 -2.49 -7.91 1.38
C LEU A 49 -3.80 -7.43 2.02
N ILE A 50 -4.89 -7.36 1.25
CA ILE A 50 -6.21 -7.01 1.77
C ILE A 50 -6.65 -8.02 2.83
N ALA A 51 -6.55 -9.32 2.54
CA ALA A 51 -6.93 -10.37 3.47
C ALA A 51 -6.12 -10.30 4.77
N ALA A 52 -4.79 -10.13 4.68
CA ALA A 52 -3.93 -9.94 5.84
C ALA A 52 -4.32 -8.70 6.64
N GLY A 53 -4.58 -7.58 5.98
CA GLY A 53 -5.03 -6.35 6.63
C GLY A 53 -6.36 -6.53 7.38
N VAL A 54 -7.32 -7.24 6.80
CA VAL A 54 -8.59 -7.56 7.45
C VAL A 54 -8.37 -8.46 8.67
N VAL A 55 -7.52 -9.49 8.57
CA VAL A 55 -7.19 -10.36 9.69
C VAL A 55 -6.55 -9.56 10.84
N VAL A 56 -5.58 -8.70 10.54
CA VAL A 56 -4.95 -7.83 11.55
C VAL A 56 -5.97 -6.90 12.18
N LEU A 57 -6.86 -6.28 11.38
CA LEU A 57 -7.92 -5.43 11.90
C LEU A 57 -8.84 -6.18 12.87
N GLN A 58 -9.21 -7.43 12.57
CA GLN A 58 -10.04 -8.28 13.44
C GLN A 58 -9.31 -8.75 14.72
N LEU A 59 -7.98 -8.79 14.72
CA LEU A 59 -7.20 -9.18 15.91
C LEU A 59 -6.92 -8.00 16.85
N VAL A 60 -6.83 -6.79 16.29
CA VAL A 60 -6.47 -5.56 17.03
C VAL A 60 -7.73 -4.80 17.48
N HIS A 61 -8.87 -5.05 16.84
CA HIS A 61 -10.18 -4.53 17.21
C HIS A 61 -10.94 -5.51 18.09
#